data_AF-A0A519KGG1-F1
#
_entry.id   AF-A0A519KGG1-F1
#
_cell.length_a   1.000
_cell.length_b   1.000
_cell.length_c   1.000
_cell.angle_alpha   90.00
_cell.angle_beta   90.00
_cell.angle_gamma   90.00
#
_symmetry.space_group_name_H-M   'P 1'
#
loop_
_entity.id
_entity.type
_entity.pdbx_description
1 polymer ?
#
loop_
_entity_poly.entity_id
_entity_poly.type
_entity_poly.pdbx_seq_one_letter_code
_entity_poly.pdbx_strand_id
1 'polypeptide(L)'
;AVADLLDRYAPPSVVTIKWPNDVMLAGRKASGILVESGAHETGGLWLAVGIGVNLAEAPAAAERPAAALSHHLSADHIAPPTAERAAGELAETFAVWMDRWETLGFQPVLDAWAARTPGLDGPAVARLGHETVEGRAEGVAPDGALRLRLADGSLRLISAGDVFFGPELQGGAG
;
A
#
# COMPACT_ATOMS: atom_id res chain seq x y z
N ALA A 1 6.77 -6.50 -0.80
CA ALA A 1 7.44 -6.85 0.46
C ALA A 1 6.44 -7.11 1.58
N VAL A 2 5.83 -6.09 2.21
CA VAL A 2 4.86 -6.28 3.31
C VAL A 2 3.70 -7.19 2.93
N ALA A 3 3.08 -7.00 1.75
CA ALA A 3 2.01 -7.88 1.29
C ALA A 3 2.45 -9.35 1.22
N ASP A 4 3.67 -9.63 0.74
CA ASP A 4 4.21 -11.00 0.67
C ASP A 4 4.53 -11.56 2.07
N LEU A 5 4.94 -10.72 3.02
CA LEU A 5 5.05 -11.12 4.42
C LEU A 5 3.68 -11.57 4.94
N LEU A 6 2.62 -10.78 4.70
CA LEU A 6 1.28 -11.11 5.18
C LEU A 6 0.72 -12.38 4.52
N ASP A 7 0.98 -12.60 3.24
CA ASP A 7 0.57 -13.83 2.51
C ASP A 7 1.16 -15.10 3.12
N ARG A 8 2.29 -15.02 3.84
CA ARG A 8 2.86 -16.19 4.55
C ARG A 8 1.96 -16.67 5.68
N TYR A 9 1.05 -15.84 6.18
CA TYR A 9 0.27 -16.10 7.40
C TYR A 9 -1.24 -15.92 7.22
N ALA A 10 -1.68 -15.15 6.23
CA ALA A 10 -3.08 -14.86 5.93
C ALA A 10 -3.47 -15.37 4.54
N PRO A 11 -4.76 -15.63 4.27
CA PRO A 11 -5.21 -15.99 2.94
C PRO A 11 -4.85 -14.87 1.93
N PRO A 12 -4.12 -15.16 0.82
CA PRO A 12 -3.70 -14.12 -0.11
C PRO A 12 -4.86 -13.29 -0.70
N SER A 13 -6.05 -13.88 -0.77
CA SER A 13 -7.27 -13.20 -1.25
C SER A 13 -7.73 -12.03 -0.38
N VAL A 14 -7.25 -11.93 0.87
CA VAL A 14 -7.60 -10.82 1.76
C VAL A 14 -6.50 -9.76 1.86
N VAL A 15 -5.32 -9.99 1.28
CA VAL A 15 -4.18 -9.08 1.34
C VAL A 15 -4.18 -8.19 0.09
N THR A 16 -4.46 -6.90 0.28
CA THR A 16 -4.47 -5.92 -0.81
C THR A 16 -3.60 -4.71 -0.50
N ILE A 17 -3.29 -3.91 -1.51
CA ILE A 17 -2.56 -2.67 -1.38
C ILE A 17 -3.53 -1.52 -1.67
N LYS A 18 -3.55 -0.52 -0.78
CA LYS A 18 -4.22 0.74 -1.01
C LYS A 18 -3.16 1.79 -1.34
N TRP A 19 -3.34 2.46 -2.48
CA TRP A 19 -2.46 3.55 -2.88
C TRP A 19 -2.51 4.71 -1.87
N PRO A 20 -1.36 5.36 -1.59
CA PRO A 20 -0.03 5.03 -2.11
C PRO A 20 0.74 4.01 -1.27
N ASN A 21 0.36 3.79 -0.01
CA ASN A 21 1.31 3.32 1.00
C ASN A 21 0.73 2.41 2.08
N ASP A 22 -0.49 1.91 1.93
CA ASP A 22 -1.13 1.07 2.93
C ASP A 22 -1.26 -0.38 2.42
N VAL A 23 -1.00 -1.34 3.29
CA VAL A 23 -1.36 -2.75 3.04
C VAL A 23 -2.56 -3.09 3.91
N MET A 24 -3.54 -3.73 3.30
CA MET A 24 -4.85 -4.01 3.87
C MET A 24 -5.02 -5.50 4.13
N LEU A 25 -5.77 -5.83 5.17
CA LEU A 25 -6.33 -7.15 5.42
C LEU A 25 -7.86 -7.03 5.40
N ALA A 26 -8.52 -7.72 4.47
CA ALA A 26 -9.96 -7.71 4.30
C ALA A 26 -10.55 -6.28 4.25
N GLY A 27 -9.88 -5.37 3.53
CA GLY A 27 -10.29 -3.97 3.38
C GLY A 27 -9.99 -3.06 4.58
N ARG A 28 -9.29 -3.55 5.61
CA ARG A 28 -8.89 -2.78 6.80
C ARG A 28 -7.38 -2.61 6.85
N LYS A 29 -6.90 -1.45 7.31
CA LYS A 29 -5.46 -1.13 7.29
C LYS A 29 -4.70 -2.05 8.25
N ALA A 30 -3.75 -2.79 7.72
CA ALA A 30 -2.87 -3.69 8.48
C ALA A 30 -1.43 -3.17 8.57
N SER A 31 -1.00 -2.38 7.59
CA SER A 31 0.31 -1.74 7.57
C SER A 31 0.25 -0.37 6.92
N GLY A 32 1.12 0.52 7.36
CA GLY A 32 1.42 1.78 6.69
C GLY A 32 2.92 1.92 6.45
N ILE A 33 3.26 2.43 5.27
CA ILE A 33 4.63 2.71 4.86
C ILE A 33 4.83 4.23 4.76
N LEU A 34 5.93 4.73 5.31
CA LEU A 34 6.36 6.12 5.19
C LEU A 34 7.75 6.15 4.56
N VAL A 35 7.92 6.94 3.52
CA VAL A 35 9.23 7.18 2.90
C VAL A 35 9.59 8.63 3.18
N GLU A 36 10.70 8.83 3.89
CA GLU A 36 11.31 10.12 4.12
C GLU A 36 12.62 10.20 3.34
N SER A 37 12.98 11.40 2.91
CA SER A 37 14.19 11.63 2.14
C SER A 37 14.87 12.93 2.56
N GLY A 38 16.17 13.00 2.41
CA GLY A 38 16.92 14.23 2.63
C GLY A 38 18.26 14.22 1.90
N ALA A 39 18.95 15.36 1.91
CA ALA A 39 20.28 15.45 1.31
C ALA A 39 21.28 14.61 2.10
N HIS A 40 22.11 13.85 1.38
CA HIS A 40 23.23 13.11 1.96
C HIS A 40 24.51 13.97 1.92
N GLU A 41 25.35 13.87 2.97
CA GLU A 41 26.54 14.72 3.13
C GLU A 41 27.55 14.58 1.98
N THR A 42 27.61 13.39 1.38
CA THR A 42 28.50 13.09 0.25
C THR A 42 27.87 13.37 -1.13
N GLY A 43 26.73 14.05 -1.16
CA GLY A 43 25.91 14.21 -2.37
C GLY A 43 24.90 13.08 -2.55
N GLY A 44 23.82 13.37 -3.29
CA GLY A 44 22.67 12.47 -3.45
C GLY A 44 21.60 12.64 -2.37
N LEU A 45 20.65 11.71 -2.34
CA LEU A 45 19.58 11.64 -1.35
C LEU A 45 19.75 10.40 -0.47
N TRP A 46 19.51 10.54 0.83
CA TRP A 46 19.19 9.39 1.67
C TRP A 46 17.68 9.13 1.62
N LEU A 47 17.29 7.87 1.82
CA LEU A 47 15.91 7.44 1.97
C LEU A 47 15.78 6.66 3.28
N ALA A 48 14.79 7.01 4.10
CA ALA A 48 14.38 6.21 5.25
C ALA A 48 12.98 5.67 5.00
N VAL A 49 12.83 4.35 5.07
CA VAL A 49 11.56 3.66 4.83
C VAL A 49 11.05 3.12 6.15
N GLY A 50 10.12 3.83 6.78
CA GLY A 50 9.39 3.37 7.95
C GLY A 50 8.28 2.41 7.56
N ILE A 51 8.26 1.21 8.16
CA ILE A 51 7.23 0.19 7.91
C ILE A 51 6.62 -0.22 9.24
N GLY A 52 5.35 0.13 9.46
CA GLY A 52 4.57 -0.35 10.60
C GLY A 52 3.64 -1.49 10.19
N VAL A 53 3.66 -2.62 10.88
CA VAL A 53 2.77 -3.76 10.62
C VAL A 53 2.07 -4.20 11.91
N ASN A 54 0.75 -4.27 11.89
CA ASN A 54 -0.05 -4.77 12.99
C ASN A 54 -0.02 -6.31 12.99
N LEU A 55 0.74 -6.92 13.90
CA LEU A 55 0.90 -8.39 13.97
C LEU A 55 -0.14 -9.02 14.89
N ALA A 56 0.02 -8.85 16.21
CA ALA A 56 -0.87 -9.45 17.21
C ALA A 56 -2.11 -8.62 17.49
N GLU A 57 -1.97 -7.30 17.47
CA GLU A 57 -3.05 -6.36 17.79
C GLU A 57 -3.01 -5.19 16.83
N ALA A 58 -4.16 -4.55 16.66
CA ALA A 58 -4.30 -3.30 15.92
C ALA A 58 -4.74 -2.20 16.88
N PRO A 59 -4.35 -0.94 16.66
CA PRO A 59 -4.76 0.17 17.51
C PRO A 59 -6.28 0.30 17.61
N ALA A 60 -6.82 0.32 18.84
CA ALA A 60 -8.25 0.42 19.08
C ALA A 60 -8.84 1.80 18.71
N ALA A 61 -8.02 2.86 18.76
CA ALA A 61 -8.40 4.24 18.53
C ALA A 61 -7.82 4.80 17.22
N ALA A 62 -7.80 3.99 16.15
CA ALA A 62 -7.42 4.50 14.84
C ALA A 62 -8.58 5.31 14.22
N GLU A 63 -8.26 6.41 13.54
CA GLU A 63 -9.23 7.21 12.78
C GLU A 63 -9.97 6.38 11.71
N ARG A 64 -9.39 5.25 11.32
CA ARG A 64 -9.97 4.28 10.38
C ARG A 64 -9.92 2.88 10.95
N PRO A 65 -10.86 2.01 10.56
CA PRO A 65 -10.80 0.59 10.91
C PRO A 65 -9.47 -0.04 10.54
N ALA A 66 -8.71 -0.46 11.55
CA ALA A 66 -7.46 -1.20 11.40
C ALA A 66 -7.71 -2.70 11.60
N ALA A 67 -6.80 -3.52 11.07
CA ALA A 67 -6.74 -4.96 11.29
C ALA A 67 -5.32 -5.34 11.71
N ALA A 68 -5.22 -6.44 12.45
CA ALA A 68 -3.97 -7.11 12.76
C ALA A 68 -3.93 -8.45 12.02
N LEU A 69 -2.73 -8.96 11.78
CA LEU A 69 -2.53 -10.25 11.15
C LEU A 69 -3.22 -11.39 11.92
N SER A 70 -3.21 -11.33 13.25
CA SER A 70 -3.90 -12.26 14.14
C SER A 70 -5.40 -12.43 13.84
N HIS A 71 -6.06 -11.42 13.27
CA HIS A 71 -7.49 -11.47 12.96
C HIS A 71 -7.81 -12.30 11.71
N HIS A 72 -6.81 -12.56 10.86
CA HIS A 72 -6.97 -13.13 9.52
C HIS A 72 -5.97 -14.25 9.23
N LEU A 73 -5.53 -14.99 10.25
CA LEU A 73 -4.63 -16.12 10.07
C LEU A 73 -5.26 -17.20 9.19
N SER A 74 -4.47 -17.74 8.27
CA SER A 74 -4.77 -18.97 7.55
C SER A 74 -4.87 -20.15 8.52
N ALA A 75 -5.59 -21.20 8.14
CA ALA A 75 -5.83 -22.37 8.99
C ALA A 75 -4.55 -23.08 9.48
N ASP A 76 -3.43 -22.89 8.78
CA ASP A 76 -2.12 -23.46 9.12
C ASP A 76 -1.40 -22.71 10.26
N HIS A 77 -1.96 -21.57 10.71
CA HIS A 77 -1.36 -20.74 11.75
C HIS A 77 -2.32 -20.52 12.92
N ILE A 78 -1.80 -20.74 14.13
CA ILE A 78 -2.54 -20.56 15.38
C ILE A 78 -2.26 -19.18 16.00
N ALA A 79 -1.14 -18.55 15.63
CA ALA A 79 -0.73 -17.24 16.10
C ALA A 79 0.09 -16.50 15.02
N PRO A 80 0.13 -15.15 15.03
CA PRO A 80 1.03 -14.38 14.18
C PRO A 80 2.50 -14.60 14.60
N PRO A 81 3.48 -14.26 13.74
CA PRO A 81 4.89 -14.31 14.10
C PRO A 81 5.24 -13.29 15.20
N THR A 82 6.36 -13.52 15.88
CA THR A 82 6.98 -12.49 16.72
C THR A 82 7.49 -11.33 15.86
N ALA A 83 7.71 -10.17 16.48
CA ALA A 83 8.21 -8.99 15.76
C ALA A 83 9.57 -9.25 15.10
N GLU A 84 10.48 -9.96 15.77
CA GLU A 84 11.81 -10.28 15.26
C GLU A 84 11.73 -11.20 14.04
N ARG A 85 10.86 -12.23 14.11
CA ARG A 85 10.64 -13.13 12.99
C ARG A 85 10.02 -12.39 11.81
N ALA A 86 8.98 -11.58 12.05
CA ALA A 86 8.35 -10.78 11.02
C ALA A 86 9.33 -9.79 10.37
N ALA A 87 10.22 -9.18 11.16
CA ALA A 87 11.24 -8.27 10.64
C ALA A 87 12.26 -8.99 9.75
N GLY A 88 12.72 -10.18 10.14
CA GLY A 88 13.61 -11.01 9.30
C GLY A 88 12.95 -11.39 7.98
N GLU A 89 11.72 -11.88 8.02
CA GLU A 89 10.95 -12.27 6.84
C GLU A 89 10.58 -11.07 5.95
N LEU A 90 10.33 -9.90 6.56
CA LEU A 90 10.17 -8.64 5.84
C LEU A 90 11.45 -8.26 5.10
N ALA A 91 12.60 -8.35 5.75
CA ALA A 91 13.89 -8.05 5.12
C ALA A 91 14.18 -8.96 3.93
N GLU A 92 13.88 -10.27 4.05
CA GLU A 92 13.99 -11.22 2.94
C GLU A 92 13.11 -10.83 1.76
N THR A 93 11.80 -10.58 2.00
CA THR A 93 10.87 -10.21 0.92
C THR A 93 11.24 -8.85 0.32
N PHE A 94 11.71 -7.90 1.13
CA PHE A 94 12.20 -6.61 0.66
C PHE A 94 13.41 -6.76 -0.25
N ALA A 95 14.41 -7.56 0.15
CA ALA A 95 15.59 -7.83 -0.66
C ALA A 95 15.24 -8.45 -2.02
N VAL A 96 14.26 -9.37 -2.07
CA VAL A 96 13.77 -9.94 -3.33
C VAL A 96 13.19 -8.86 -4.27
N TRP A 97 12.44 -7.91 -3.74
CA TRP A 97 11.88 -6.82 -4.57
C TRP A 97 12.94 -5.79 -4.98
N MET A 98 13.91 -5.51 -4.12
CA MET A 98 15.06 -4.67 -4.46
C MET A 98 15.86 -5.27 -5.61
N ASP A 99 16.23 -6.55 -5.50
CA ASP A 99 16.96 -7.27 -6.55
C ASP A 99 16.19 -7.28 -7.89
N ARG A 100 14.87 -7.54 -7.85
CA ARG A 100 14.02 -7.45 -9.04
C ARG A 100 14.02 -6.06 -9.67
N TRP A 101 13.94 -5.01 -8.85
CA TRP A 101 13.98 -3.64 -9.35
C TRP A 101 15.34 -3.34 -9.99
N GLU A 102 16.44 -3.70 -9.33
CA GLU A 102 17.79 -3.45 -9.83
C GLU A 102 18.10 -4.22 -11.13
N THR A 103 17.58 -5.44 -11.25
CA THR A 103 17.87 -6.33 -12.38
C THR A 103 16.90 -6.18 -13.55
N LEU A 104 15.61 -5.94 -13.29
CA LEU A 104 14.55 -5.93 -14.30
C LEU A 104 13.92 -4.54 -14.50
N GLY A 105 14.33 -3.54 -13.71
CA GLY A 105 13.73 -2.21 -13.71
C GLY A 105 12.45 -2.14 -12.86
N PHE A 106 11.79 -0.98 -12.88
CA PHE A 106 10.65 -0.70 -12.00
C PHE A 106 9.35 -1.40 -12.44
N GLN A 107 9.19 -1.70 -13.73
CA GLN A 107 7.92 -2.19 -14.27
C GLN A 107 7.37 -3.46 -13.58
N PRO A 108 8.18 -4.50 -13.27
CA PRO A 108 7.66 -5.67 -12.56
C PRO A 108 7.16 -5.36 -11.14
N VAL A 109 7.74 -4.36 -10.47
CA VAL A 109 7.25 -3.88 -9.16
C VAL A 109 5.89 -3.23 -9.34
N LEU A 110 5.75 -2.38 -10.37
CA LEU A 110 4.51 -1.69 -10.70
C LEU A 110 3.38 -2.68 -11.03
N ASP A 111 3.68 -3.70 -11.85
CA ASP A 111 2.71 -4.71 -12.26
C ASP A 111 2.21 -5.53 -11.05
N ALA A 112 3.12 -5.97 -10.18
CA ALA A 112 2.78 -6.71 -8.97
C ALA A 112 2.00 -5.86 -7.96
N TRP A 113 2.35 -4.57 -7.84
CA TRP A 113 1.63 -3.62 -7.01
C TRP A 113 0.21 -3.37 -7.54
N ALA A 114 0.07 -3.17 -8.86
CA ALA A 114 -1.21 -2.93 -9.52
C ALA A 114 -2.14 -4.15 -9.39
N ALA A 115 -1.61 -5.37 -9.56
CA ALA A 115 -2.35 -6.62 -9.39
C ALA A 115 -2.94 -6.80 -7.98
N ARG A 116 -2.36 -6.15 -6.97
CA ARG A 116 -2.84 -6.16 -5.57
C ARG A 116 -3.67 -4.94 -5.19
N THR A 117 -3.95 -4.02 -6.12
CA THR A 117 -4.70 -2.79 -5.84
C THR A 117 -6.12 -2.88 -6.40
N PRO A 118 -7.10 -3.38 -5.62
CA PRO A 118 -8.46 -3.56 -6.11
C PRO A 118 -9.10 -2.22 -6.47
N GLY A 119 -9.86 -2.21 -7.57
CA GLY A 119 -10.55 -1.01 -8.05
C GLY A 119 -9.67 0.00 -8.79
N LEU A 120 -8.36 -0.26 -8.89
CA LEU A 120 -7.50 0.42 -9.87
C LEU A 120 -8.11 0.25 -11.28
N ASP A 121 -7.97 1.28 -12.12
CA ASP A 121 -8.66 1.39 -13.41
C ASP A 121 -10.19 1.56 -13.34
N GLY A 122 -10.70 1.97 -12.18
CA GLY A 122 -12.12 2.23 -11.94
C GLY A 122 -12.42 3.66 -11.47
N PRO A 123 -13.68 3.92 -11.05
CA PRO A 123 -14.04 5.17 -10.38
C PRO A 123 -13.17 5.42 -9.14
N ALA A 124 -12.70 6.65 -8.99
CA ALA A 124 -11.80 7.05 -7.92
C ALA A 124 -12.15 8.45 -7.39
N VAL A 125 -11.97 8.63 -6.08
CA VAL A 125 -12.04 9.93 -5.42
C VAL A 125 -10.73 10.17 -4.68
N ALA A 126 -10.08 11.29 -4.99
CA ALA A 126 -8.82 11.70 -4.39
C ALA A 126 -9.03 12.93 -3.51
N ARG A 127 -8.67 12.84 -2.23
CA ARG A 127 -8.68 13.95 -1.27
C ARG A 127 -7.27 14.50 -1.13
N LEU A 128 -7.06 15.72 -1.63
CA LEU A 128 -5.75 16.36 -1.79
C LEU A 128 -5.56 17.53 -0.81
N GLY A 129 -5.91 17.33 0.45
CA GLY A 129 -5.81 18.34 1.51
C GLY A 129 -6.82 19.47 1.42
N HIS A 130 -6.78 20.28 0.34
CA HIS A 130 -7.64 21.45 0.13
C HIS A 130 -8.72 21.23 -0.94
N GLU A 131 -8.70 20.10 -1.63
CA GLU A 131 -9.68 19.76 -2.66
C GLU A 131 -10.01 18.28 -2.65
N THR A 132 -11.19 17.95 -3.17
CA THR A 132 -11.60 16.58 -3.49
C THR A 132 -11.83 16.50 -5.00
N VAL A 133 -11.20 15.52 -5.63
CA VAL A 133 -11.21 15.35 -7.08
C VAL A 133 -11.80 13.98 -7.39
N GLU A 134 -12.81 13.95 -8.24
CA GLU A 134 -13.45 12.70 -8.69
C GLU A 134 -13.10 12.42 -10.15
N GLY A 135 -12.97 11.15 -10.48
CA GLY A 135 -12.66 10.73 -11.84
C GLY A 135 -12.56 9.22 -11.99
N ARG A 136 -11.92 8.79 -13.08
CA ARG A 136 -11.57 7.40 -13.31
C ARG A 136 -10.06 7.23 -13.20
N ALA A 137 -9.59 6.34 -12.33
CA ALA A 137 -8.20 5.93 -12.30
C ALA A 137 -7.82 5.26 -13.64
N GLU A 138 -6.63 5.53 -14.14
CA GLU A 138 -6.02 4.92 -15.33
C GLU A 138 -4.62 4.40 -14.97
N GLY A 139 -4.56 3.61 -13.89
CA GLY A 139 -3.33 3.11 -13.31
C GLY A 139 -2.48 4.20 -12.65
N VAL A 140 -1.20 3.88 -12.55
CA VAL A 140 -0.14 4.71 -11.98
C VAL A 140 0.92 4.98 -13.05
N ALA A 141 1.46 6.18 -13.06
CA ALA A 141 2.56 6.57 -13.94
C ALA A 141 3.88 5.89 -13.50
N PRO A 142 4.92 5.88 -14.36
CA PRO A 142 6.20 5.26 -14.03
C PRO A 142 6.92 5.85 -12.79
N ASP A 143 6.54 7.07 -12.38
CA ASP A 143 7.02 7.73 -11.15
C ASP A 143 6.15 7.41 -9.92
N GLY A 144 5.12 6.57 -10.06
CA GLY A 144 4.19 6.17 -9.02
C GLY A 144 2.97 7.09 -8.84
N ALA A 145 2.88 8.21 -9.59
CA ALA A 145 1.74 9.12 -9.49
C ALA A 145 0.46 8.46 -10.02
N LEU A 146 -0.66 8.62 -9.30
CA LEU A 146 -1.96 8.16 -9.78
C LEU A 146 -2.39 8.98 -11.00
N ARG A 147 -2.85 8.28 -12.05
CA ARG A 147 -3.41 8.88 -13.26
C ARG A 147 -4.92 8.95 -13.12
N LEU A 148 -5.48 10.16 -12.97
CA LEU A 148 -6.93 10.36 -12.80
C LEU A 148 -7.52 11.11 -14.00
N ARG A 149 -8.40 10.44 -14.75
CA ARG A 149 -9.19 11.05 -15.82
C ARG A 149 -10.39 11.77 -15.24
N LEU A 150 -10.47 13.08 -15.47
CA LEU A 150 -11.57 13.92 -14.99
C LEU A 150 -12.78 13.88 -15.93
N ALA A 151 -13.91 14.42 -15.47
CA ALA A 151 -15.15 14.46 -16.24
C ALA A 151 -15.06 15.25 -17.55
N ASP A 152 -14.16 16.24 -17.63
CA ASP A 152 -13.88 17.02 -18.84
C ASP A 152 -12.92 16.30 -19.82
N GLY A 153 -12.49 15.08 -19.48
CA GLY A 153 -11.57 14.28 -20.28
C GLY A 153 -10.09 14.61 -20.05
N SER A 154 -9.75 15.60 -19.24
CA SER A 154 -8.35 15.89 -18.91
C SER A 154 -7.74 14.81 -18.00
N LEU A 155 -6.41 14.62 -18.10
CA LEU A 155 -5.66 13.71 -17.24
C LEU A 155 -4.92 14.50 -16.17
N ARG A 156 -5.18 14.18 -14.89
CA ARG A 156 -4.47 14.75 -13.75
C ARG A 156 -3.55 13.71 -13.13
N LEU A 157 -2.29 14.08 -12.89
CA LEU A 157 -1.34 13.27 -12.13
C LEU A 157 -1.40 13.68 -10.65
N ILE A 158 -1.56 12.68 -9.77
CA ILE A 158 -1.66 12.87 -8.33
C ILE A 158 -0.50 12.14 -7.67
N SER A 159 0.45 12.88 -7.12
CA SER A 159 1.67 12.31 -6.51
C SER A 159 1.50 11.94 -5.04
N ALA A 160 0.52 12.51 -4.34
CA ALA A 160 0.21 12.21 -2.95
C ALA A 160 -1.24 12.58 -2.64
N GLY A 161 -1.82 11.92 -1.63
CA GLY A 161 -3.19 12.18 -1.20
C GLY A 161 -3.85 10.91 -0.69
N ASP A 162 -5.09 11.05 -0.21
CA ASP A 162 -5.89 9.91 0.21
C ASP A 162 -6.89 9.56 -0.88
N VAL A 163 -6.71 8.39 -1.49
CA VAL A 163 -7.46 7.96 -2.67
C VAL A 163 -8.28 6.72 -2.33
N PHE A 164 -9.52 6.73 -2.82
CA PHE A 164 -10.48 5.65 -2.66
C PHE A 164 -10.90 5.14 -4.03
N PHE A 165 -10.95 3.81 -4.19
CA PHE A 165 -11.34 3.16 -5.43
C PHE A 165 -12.65 2.38 -5.26
N GLY A 166 -13.52 2.42 -6.28
CA GLY A 166 -14.65 1.51 -6.40
C GLY A 166 -15.60 1.47 -5.19
N PRO A 167 -15.89 0.30 -4.57
CA PRO A 167 -16.84 0.18 -3.45
C PRO A 167 -16.47 1.02 -2.22
N GLU A 168 -15.19 1.36 -2.04
CA GLU A 168 -14.71 2.17 -0.92
C GLU A 168 -15.25 3.62 -0.96
N LEU A 169 -15.77 4.07 -2.11
CA LEU A 169 -16.39 5.38 -2.28
C LEU A 169 -17.58 5.62 -1.35
N GLN A 170 -18.26 4.56 -0.89
CA GLN A 170 -19.43 4.68 -0.01
C GLN A 170 -19.05 4.82 1.47
N GLY A 171 -17.82 4.45 1.87
CA GLY A 171 -17.37 4.43 3.27
C GLY A 171 -16.60 5.66 3.73
N GLY A 172 -16.18 6.54 2.80
CA GLY A 172 -15.36 7.71 3.12
C GLY A 172 -16.15 8.98 3.47
N ALA A 173 -17.48 9.00 3.31
CA ALA A 173 -18.32 10.19 3.45
C ALA A 173 -18.70 10.56 4.90
N GLY A 174 -17.96 10.06 5.90
CA GLY A 174 -18.15 10.38 7.31
C GLY A 174 -17.20 11.47 7.80
#